data_AF-A0A3D2S688-F1
#
_entry.id   AF-A0A3D2S688-F1
#
_cell.length_a   1.000
_cell.length_b   1.000
_cell.length_c   1.000
_cell.angle_alpha   90.00
_cell.angle_beta   90.00
_cell.angle_gamma   90.00
#
_symmetry.space_group_name_H-M   'P 1'
#
loop_
_entity.id
_entity.type
_entity.pdbx_description
1 polymer ?
#
loop_
_entity_poly.entity_id
_entity_poly.type
_entity_poly.pdbx_seq_one_letter_code
_entity_poly.pdbx_strand_id
1 'polypeptide(L)'
;MELTVGVHYKEKLELVEKVTRSAIETNVQYNKRRPLEVYFTGFGDSSIDLVVRFWITRVRQADYYKAQSEAILAIRNAYRDSDITIPFPIRTIEMAGGK
;
A
#
# COMPACT_ATOMS: atom_id res chain seq x y z
N MET A 1 2.19 -8.58 -10.30
CA MET A 1 0.93 -7.98 -9.85
C MET A 1 1.22 -6.57 -9.38
N GLU A 2 0.17 -5.76 -9.27
CA GLU A 2 0.23 -4.39 -8.78
C GLU A 2 -0.81 -4.21 -7.69
N LEU A 3 -0.42 -3.56 -6.60
CA LEU A 3 -1.28 -3.18 -5.48
C LEU A 3 -1.12 -1.68 -5.23
N THR A 4 -2.23 -0.97 -5.12
CA THR A 4 -2.25 0.45 -4.74
C THR A 4 -2.55 0.59 -3.26
N VAL A 5 -1.80 1.46 -2.58
CA VAL A 5 -1.99 1.80 -1.17
C VAL A 5 -1.94 3.31 -1.04
N GLY A 6 -2.82 3.88 -0.21
CA GLY A 6 -2.77 5.30 0.16
C GLY A 6 -2.29 5.44 1.60
N VAL A 7 -1.42 6.41 1.86
CA VAL A 7 -0.99 6.80 3.21
C VAL A 7 -1.31 8.25 3.48
N HIS A 8 -1.47 8.63 4.75
CA HIS A 8 -1.80 10.02 5.09
C HIS A 8 -0.66 10.98 4.70
N TYR A 9 -0.98 12.21 4.32
CA TYR A 9 0.00 13.26 3.98
C TYR A 9 1.03 13.60 5.07
N LYS A 10 0.79 13.14 6.31
CA LYS A 10 1.64 13.42 7.47
C LYS A 10 2.77 12.39 7.63
N GLU A 11 2.66 11.28 6.90
CA GLU A 11 3.58 10.16 7.03
C GLU A 11 4.95 10.49 6.44
N LYS A 12 6.01 9.93 7.01
CA LYS A 12 7.37 10.02 6.46
C LYS A 12 7.50 9.02 5.31
N LEU A 13 7.59 9.50 4.07
CA LEU A 13 7.53 8.65 2.89
C LEU A 13 8.68 7.64 2.81
N GLU A 14 9.87 8.00 3.27
CA GLU A 14 11.01 7.08 3.34
C GLU A 14 10.77 5.94 4.33
N LEU A 15 10.05 6.21 5.42
CA LEU A 15 9.64 5.17 6.37
C LEU A 15 8.57 4.28 5.77
N VAL A 16 7.58 4.88 5.09
CA VAL A 16 6.53 4.14 4.38
C VAL A 16 7.16 3.15 3.41
N GLU A 17 8.01 3.61 2.49
CA GLU A 17 8.66 2.75 1.50
C GLU A 17 9.42 1.59 2.16
N LYS A 18 10.22 1.90 3.18
CA LYS A 18 11.01 0.90 3.91
C LYS A 18 10.12 -0.17 4.57
N VAL A 19 9.06 0.25 5.24
CA VAL A 19 8.13 -0.65 5.93
C VAL A 19 7.35 -1.49 4.92
N THR A 20 6.85 -0.90 3.83
CA THR A 20 6.16 -1.63 2.76
C THR A 20 7.05 -2.70 2.15
N ARG A 21 8.29 -2.35 1.80
CA ARG A 21 9.27 -3.28 1.21
C ARG A 21 9.56 -4.44 2.15
N SER A 22 9.87 -4.13 3.41
CA SER A 22 10.15 -5.13 4.44
C SER A 22 8.95 -6.05 4.68
N ALA A 23 7.72 -5.52 4.65
CA ALA A 23 6.51 -6.29 4.86
C ALA A 23 6.33 -7.36 3.77
N ILE A 24 6.53 -6.99 2.50
CA ILE A 24 6.43 -7.92 1.37
C ILE A 24 7.58 -8.93 1.37
N GLU A 25 8.82 -8.48 1.56
CA GLU A 25 10.00 -9.36 1.59
C GLU A 25 9.93 -10.46 2.65
N THR A 26 9.31 -10.14 3.79
CA THR A 26 9.22 -11.04 4.95
C THR A 26 8.01 -11.96 4.88
N ASN A 27 6.84 -11.44 4.46
CA ASN A 27 5.55 -12.12 4.67
C ASN A 27 4.88 -12.63 3.40
N VAL A 28 5.37 -12.28 2.20
CA VAL A 28 4.72 -12.64 0.93
C VAL A 28 5.62 -13.56 0.12
N GLN A 29 5.05 -14.64 -0.42
CA GLN A 29 5.76 -15.50 -1.35
C GLN A 29 5.71 -14.93 -2.76
N TYR A 30 6.86 -14.44 -3.26
CA TYR A 30 7.01 -13.94 -4.62
C TYR A 30 8.32 -14.41 -5.25
N ASN A 31 8.46 -14.20 -6.56
CA ASN A 31 9.65 -14.50 -7.33
C ASN A 31 10.76 -13.49 -7.01
N LYS A 32 11.63 -13.85 -6.07
CA LYS A 32 12.78 -13.03 -5.64
C LYS A 32 13.85 -12.78 -6.72
N ARG A 33 13.76 -13.42 -7.89
CA ARG A 33 14.63 -13.11 -9.06
C ARG A 33 14.15 -11.88 -9.82
N ARG A 34 12.94 -11.40 -9.55
CA ARG A 34 12.39 -10.15 -10.09
C ARG A 34 12.44 -9.08 -9.00
N PRO A 35 12.54 -7.80 -9.39
CA PRO A 35 12.58 -6.72 -8.40
C PRO A 35 11.29 -6.71 -7.57
N LEU A 36 11.40 -6.20 -6.35
CA LEU A 36 10.26 -5.67 -5.61
C LEU A 36 10.29 -4.16 -5.81
N GLU A 37 9.21 -3.60 -6.34
CA GLU A 37 9.12 -2.18 -6.63
C GLU A 37 8.09 -1.53 -5.71
N VAL A 38 8.44 -0.36 -5.18
CA VAL A 38 7.55 0.51 -4.42
C VAL A 38 7.76 1.91 -4.98
N TYR A 39 6.71 2.51 -5.53
CA TYR A 39 6.78 3.84 -6.12
C TYR A 39 5.64 4.70 -5.59
N PHE A 40 5.94 5.94 -5.19
CA PHE A 40 4.91 6.96 -4.99
C PHE A 40 4.44 7.47 -6.35
N THR A 41 3.13 7.48 -6.56
CA THR A 41 2.50 7.71 -7.87
C THR A 41 1.76 9.03 -7.96
N GLY A 42 1.36 9.60 -6.82
CA GLY A 42 0.67 10.88 -6.84
C GLY A 42 0.16 11.33 -5.47
N PHE A 43 -0.40 12.53 -5.51
CA PHE A 43 -1.08 13.19 -4.42
C PHE A 43 -2.58 13.06 -4.68
N GLY A 44 -3.26 12.15 -3.97
CA GLY A 44 -4.70 11.95 -4.03
C GLY A 44 -5.45 12.88 -3.08
N ASP A 45 -6.77 12.90 -3.16
CA ASP A 45 -7.61 13.86 -2.41
C ASP A 45 -7.40 13.80 -0.88
N SER A 46 -7.09 12.61 -0.34
CA SER A 46 -6.85 12.39 1.09
C SER A 46 -5.64 11.53 1.40
N SER A 47 -4.83 11.18 0.40
CA SER A 47 -3.68 10.28 0.52
C SER A 47 -2.52 10.68 -0.36
N ILE A 48 -1.33 10.22 0.01
CA ILE A 48 -0.21 10.05 -0.92
C ILE A 48 -0.28 8.60 -1.40
N ASP A 49 -0.40 8.41 -2.71
CA ASP A 49 -0.67 7.11 -3.30
C ASP A 49 0.64 6.44 -3.72
N LEU A 50 0.79 5.17 -3.37
CA LEU A 50 1.91 4.34 -3.79
C LEU A 50 1.44 3.05 -4.46
N VAL A 51 2.25 2.57 -5.39
CA VAL A 51 2.10 1.25 -6.00
C VAL A 51 3.19 0.32 -5.53
N VAL A 52 2.79 -0.93 -5.27
CA VAL A 52 3.68 -2.03 -4.89
C VAL A 52 3.60 -3.09 -5.98
N ARG A 53 4.74 -3.40 -6.63
CA ARG A 53 4.82 -4.40 -7.68
C ARG A 53 5.76 -5.53 -7.31
N PHE A 54 5.24 -6.74 -7.45
CA PHE A 54 6.01 -7.97 -7.27
C PHE A 54 5.47 -9.08 -8.19
N TRP A 55 6.31 -10.07 -8.47
CA TRP A 55 6.01 -11.13 -9.44
C TRP A 55 5.71 -12.44 -8.73
N ILE A 56 4.59 -13.09 -9.04
CA ILE A 56 4.27 -14.43 -8.54
C ILE A 56 4.66 -15.49 -9.57
N THR A 57 5.12 -16.65 -9.09
CA THR A 57 5.59 -17.74 -9.97
C THR A 57 4.44 -18.54 -10.57
N ARG A 58 3.28 -18.58 -9.90
CA ARG A 58 2.10 -19.33 -10.34
C ARG A 58 1.05 -18.38 -10.91
N VAL A 59 0.44 -18.76 -12.03
CA VAL A 59 -0.47 -17.93 -12.82
C VAL A 59 -1.93 -18.36 -12.73
N ARG A 60 -2.30 -19.25 -11.80
CA ARG A 60 -3.73 -19.55 -11.57
C ARG A 60 -4.37 -18.35 -10.87
N GLN A 61 -5.62 -18.08 -11.22
CA GLN A 61 -6.36 -16.93 -10.66
C GLN A 61 -6.45 -16.98 -9.12
N ALA A 62 -6.59 -18.18 -8.54
CA ALA A 62 -6.60 -18.35 -7.08
C ALA A 62 -5.26 -17.95 -6.43
N ASP A 63 -4.12 -18.22 -7.07
CA ASP A 63 -2.80 -17.83 -6.57
C ASP A 63 -2.63 -16.30 -6.58
N TYR A 64 -3.21 -15.62 -7.58
CA TYR A 64 -3.23 -14.16 -7.65
C TYR A 64 -3.96 -13.55 -6.45
N TYR A 65 -5.20 -13.97 -6.20
CA TYR A 65 -6.00 -13.44 -5.08
C TYR A 65 -5.37 -13.77 -3.73
N LYS A 66 -4.80 -14.96 -3.58
CA LYS A 66 -4.09 -15.35 -2.36
C LYS A 66 -2.90 -14.42 -2.08
N ALA A 67 -2.04 -14.22 -3.07
CA ALA A 67 -0.87 -13.36 -2.91
C ALA A 67 -1.24 -11.88 -2.73
N GLN A 68 -2.31 -11.41 -3.37
CA GLN A 68 -2.87 -10.07 -3.10
C GLN A 68 -3.34 -9.94 -1.66
N SER A 69 -4.09 -10.91 -1.14
CA SER A 69 -4.57 -10.92 0.25
C SER A 69 -3.41 -10.96 1.25
N GLU A 70 -2.40 -11.80 1.01
CA GLU A 70 -1.20 -11.88 1.85
C GLU A 70 -0.46 -10.53 1.88
N ALA A 71 -0.30 -9.88 0.73
CA ALA A 71 0.34 -8.57 0.64
C ALA A 71 -0.43 -7.48 1.39
N ILE A 72 -1.76 -7.42 1.24
CA ILE A 72 -2.60 -6.44 1.94
C ILE A 72 -2.49 -6.64 3.46
N LEU A 73 -2.58 -7.89 3.94
CA LEU A 73 -2.46 -8.21 5.36
C LEU A 73 -1.07 -7.85 5.90
N ALA A 74 -0.01 -8.19 5.16
CA ALA A 74 1.36 -7.90 5.54
C ALA A 74 1.60 -6.39 5.67
N ILE A 75 1.21 -5.62 4.66
CA ILE A 75 1.37 -4.15 4.65
C ILE A 75 0.55 -3.52 5.78
N ARG A 76 -0.73 -3.90 5.94
CA ARG A 76 -1.59 -3.35 6.99
C ARG A 76 -1.00 -3.60 8.38
N ASN A 77 -0.55 -4.82 8.66
CA ASN A 77 0.01 -5.16 9.96
C ASN A 77 1.31 -4.38 10.21
N ALA A 78 2.21 -4.34 9.22
CA ALA A 78 3.46 -3.60 9.34
C ALA A 78 3.25 -2.08 9.53
N TYR A 79 2.26 -1.50 8.85
CA TYR A 79 1.90 -0.09 9.03
C TYR A 79 1.33 0.18 10.41
N ARG A 80 0.41 -0.67 10.90
CA ARG A 80 -0.11 -0.57 12.27
C ARG A 80 1.03 -0.63 13.30
N ASP A 81 1.96 -1.56 13.13
CA ASP A 81 3.05 -1.76 14.08
C ASP A 81 4.12 -0.64 13.99
N SER A 82 4.13 0.12 12.89
CA SER A 82 5.02 1.26 12.65
C SER A 82 4.34 2.63 12.79
N ASP A 83 3.10 2.67 13.29
CA ASP A 83 2.26 3.88 13.44
C ASP A 83 2.02 4.66 12.13
N ILE A 84 2.00 3.96 10.99
CA ILE A 84 1.68 4.53 9.67
C ILE A 84 0.17 4.50 9.46
N THR A 85 -0.43 5.66 9.21
CA THR A 85 -1.88 5.78 9.03
C THR A 85 -2.30 5.60 7.56
N ILE A 86 -3.19 4.65 7.31
CA ILE A 86 -3.97 4.58 6.06
C ILE A 86 -5.23 5.43 6.26
N PRO A 87 -5.44 6.49 5.46
CA PRO A 87 -6.59 7.37 5.64
C PRO A 87 -7.89 6.64 5.26
N PHE A 88 -8.95 6.87 6.02
CA PHE A 88 -10.30 6.56 5.56
C PHE A 88 -10.69 7.53 4.43
N PRO A 89 -11.55 7.14 3.49
CA PRO A 89 -12.07 8.06 2.48
C PRO A 89 -12.66 9.31 3.15
N ILE A 90 -12.09 10.48 2.87
CA ILE A 90 -12.57 11.76 3.40
C ILE A 90 -13.60 12.31 2.41
N ARG A 91 -14.73 12.80 2.91
CA ARG A 91 -15.64 13.65 2.14
C ARG A 91 -15.51 15.07 2.66
N THR A 92 -15.11 16.00 1.80
CA THR A 92 -15.16 17.43 2.11
C THR A 92 -16.62 17.86 2.12
N ILE A 93 -17.12 18.34 3.26
CA ILE A 93 -18.41 19.02 3.33
C ILE A 93 -18.10 20.52 3.24
N GLU A 94 -18.33 21.12 2.06
CA GLU A 94 -18.35 22.57 1.94
C GLU A 94 -19.65 23.10 2.55
N MET A 95 -19.58 23.57 3.80
CA MET A 95 -20.67 24.36 4.37
C MET A 95 -20.62 25.76 3.75
N ALA A 96 -21.38 25.97 2.67
CA ALA A 96 -21.68 27.31 2.20
C ALA A 96 -22.42 28.04 3.33
N GLY A 97 -21.76 29.03 3.94
CA GLY A 97 -22.32 29.81 5.04
C GLY A 97 -23.66 30.41 4.64
N GLY A 98 -24.74 29.93 5.27
CA GLY A 98 -26.04 30.58 5.22
C GLY A 98 -25.94 31.95 5.84
N LYS A 99 -26.20 32.99 5.04
CA LYS A 99 -26.75 34.25 5.54
C LYS A 99 -28.27 34.13 5.58
#